data_AF-A0A9E5RDK0-F1
#
_entry.id   AF-A0A9E5RDK0-F1
#
_cell.length_a   1.000
_cell.length_b   1.000
_cell.length_c   1.000
_cell.angle_alpha   90.00
_cell.angle_beta   90.00
_cell.angle_gamma   90.00
#
_symmetry.space_group_name_H-M   'P 1'
#
loop_
_entity.id
_entity.type
_entity.pdbx_description
1 polymer ?
#
loop_
_entity_poly.entity_id
_entity_poly.type
_entity_poly.pdbx_seq_one_letter_code
_entity_poly.pdbx_strand_id
1 'polypeptide(L)' 'MAQKKRNKVEIRAYIPKELDKLVRSLATLRDETLSSVIEESLESWVNGDENLQLRDKHNLDEID' A
#
# COMPACT_ATOMS: atom_id res chain seq x y z
N MET A 1 21.54 -6.94 -4.51
CA MET A 1 20.06 -6.98 -4.53
C MET A 1 19.40 -7.43 -3.21
N ALA A 2 20.17 -7.64 -2.11
CA ALA A 2 19.63 -8.21 -0.86
C ALA A 2 19.07 -7.18 0.16
N GLN A 3 19.29 -5.87 -0.04
CA GLN A 3 18.98 -4.86 0.98
C GLN A 3 17.49 -4.48 1.07
N LYS A 4 16.72 -4.56 -0.04
CA LYS A 4 15.33 -4.03 -0.11
C LYS A 4 14.30 -4.86 0.68
N LYS A 5 14.66 -6.09 1.11
CA LYS A 5 13.77 -6.94 1.94
C LYS A 5 13.81 -6.60 3.44
N ARG A 6 14.75 -5.79 3.93
CA ARG A 6 14.95 -5.59 5.38
C ARG A 6 14.00 -4.61 6.06
N ASN A 7 13.26 -3.77 5.33
CA ASN A 7 12.41 -2.71 5.90
C ASN A 7 10.91 -2.84 5.56
N LYS A 8 10.40 -4.06 5.30
CA LYS A 8 8.96 -4.26 5.10
C LYS A 8 8.31 -4.72 6.40
N VAL A 9 7.20 -4.07 6.78
CA VAL A 9 6.38 -4.44 7.94
C VAL A 9 5.16 -5.25 7.47
N GLU A 10 4.73 -6.23 8.28
CA GLU A 10 3.47 -6.95 8.05
C GLU A 10 2.31 -6.09 8.51
N ILE A 11 1.32 -5.88 7.63
CA ILE A 11 0.05 -5.25 7.98
C ILE A 11 -1.08 -6.29 7.97
N ARG A 12 -1.99 -6.19 8.94
CA ARG A 12 -3.20 -7.03 9.00
C ARG A 12 -4.43 -6.17 8.83
N ALA A 13 -5.20 -6.45 7.78
CA ALA A 13 -6.43 -5.75 7.47
C ALA A 13 -7.52 -6.75 7.06
N TYR A 14 -8.78 -6.37 7.29
CA TYR A 14 -9.94 -7.12 6.82
C TYR A 14 -10.53 -6.42 5.60
N ILE A 15 -10.81 -7.19 4.56
CA ILE A 15 -11.49 -6.72 3.34
C ILE A 15 -12.66 -7.65 3.00
N PRO A 16 -13.66 -7.16 2.25
CA PRO A 16 -14.73 -8.01 1.75
C PRO A 16 -14.16 -9.18 0.92
N LYS A 17 -14.74 -10.38 1.09
CA LYS A 17 -14.29 -11.60 0.40
C LYS A 17 -14.30 -11.47 -1.12
N GLU A 18 -15.25 -10.73 -1.67
CA GLU A 18 -15.36 -10.50 -3.11
C GLU A 18 -14.23 -9.62 -3.63
N LEU A 19 -13.81 -8.63 -2.85
CA LEU A 19 -12.68 -7.77 -3.18
C LEU A 19 -11.36 -8.56 -3.16
N ASP A 20 -11.13 -9.42 -2.17
CA ASP A 20 -9.95 -10.30 -2.12
C ASP A 20 -9.82 -11.14 -3.39
N LYS A 21 -10.92 -11.77 -3.83
CA LYS A 21 -10.94 -12.56 -5.06
C LYS A 21 -10.56 -11.70 -6.28
N LEU A 22 -11.20 -10.55 -6.43
CA LEU A 22 -10.98 -9.68 -7.58
C LEU A 22 -9.54 -9.18 -7.64
N VAL A 23 -9.00 -8.69 -6.52
CA VAL A 23 -7.63 -8.17 -6.44
C VAL A 23 -6.62 -9.27 -6.77
N ARG A 24 -6.79 -10.48 -6.23
CA ARG A 24 -5.88 -11.61 -6.54
C ARG A 24 -5.93 -12.03 -8.00
N SER A 25 -7.11 -12.08 -8.59
CA SER A 25 -7.27 -12.40 -10.01
C SER A 25 -6.60 -11.35 -10.88
N LEU A 26 -6.80 -10.06 -10.60
CA LEU A 26 -6.18 -8.97 -11.34
C LEU A 26 -4.65 -8.96 -11.18
N ALA A 27 -4.14 -9.15 -9.97
CA ALA A 27 -2.70 -9.24 -9.71
C ALA A 27 -2.07 -10.39 -10.52
N THR A 28 -2.73 -11.55 -10.56
CA THR A 28 -2.27 -12.70 -11.36
C THR A 28 -2.25 -12.38 -12.86
N LEU A 29 -3.29 -11.73 -13.38
CA LEU A 29 -3.36 -11.34 -14.80
C LEU A 29 -2.31 -10.28 -15.19
N ARG A 30 -1.84 -9.49 -14.22
CA ARG A 30 -0.83 -8.45 -14.40
C ARG A 30 0.60 -8.91 -14.07
N ASP A 31 0.79 -10.18 -13.72
CA ASP A 31 2.07 -10.73 -13.24
C ASP A 31 2.64 -9.94 -12.02
N GLU A 32 1.73 -9.47 -11.17
CA GLU A 32 2.04 -8.70 -9.95
C GLU A 32 1.76 -9.53 -8.69
N THR A 33 2.47 -9.23 -7.61
CA THR A 33 2.19 -9.83 -6.29
C THR A 33 1.14 -9.01 -5.55
N LEU A 34 0.33 -9.66 -4.69
CA LEU A 34 -0.63 -8.95 -3.84
C LEU A 34 0.04 -7.87 -2.99
N SER A 35 1.25 -8.12 -2.48
CA SER A 35 2.02 -7.13 -1.73
C SER A 35 2.39 -5.91 -2.57
N SER A 36 2.74 -6.09 -3.85
CA SER A 36 3.04 -4.98 -4.76
C SER A 36 1.79 -4.12 -5.03
N VAL A 37 0.65 -4.77 -5.28
CA VAL A 37 -0.62 -4.07 -5.52
C VAL A 37 -1.03 -3.25 -4.29
N ILE A 38 -0.89 -3.82 -3.09
CA ILE A 38 -1.18 -3.13 -1.83
C ILE A 38 -0.21 -1.97 -1.60
N GLU A 39 1.09 -2.18 -1.83
CA GLU A 39 2.13 -1.14 -1.70
C GLU A 39 1.82 0.06 -2.60
N GLU A 40 1.57 -0.18 -3.89
CA GLU A 40 1.22 0.88 -4.86
C GLU A 40 -0.08 1.59 -4.47
N SER A 41 -1.10 0.85 -4.05
CA SER A 41 -2.39 1.44 -3.64
C SER A 41 -2.25 2.33 -2.40
N LEU A 42 -1.43 1.91 -1.42
CA LEU A 42 -1.17 2.69 -0.21
C LEU A 42 -0.30 3.90 -0.50
N GLU A 43 0.73 3.76 -1.33
CA GLU A 43 1.56 4.90 -1.80
C GLU A 43 0.70 5.93 -2.53
N SER A 44 -0.19 5.48 -3.42
CA SER A 44 -1.11 6.38 -4.12
C SER A 44 -2.08 7.07 -3.16
N TRP A 45 -2.59 6.36 -2.15
CA TRP A 45 -3.51 6.95 -1.18
C TRP A 45 -2.82 8.00 -0.31
N VAL A 46 -1.64 7.71 0.23
CA VAL A 46 -0.86 8.63 1.09
C VAL A 46 -0.42 9.89 0.33
N ASN A 47 -0.24 9.80 -0.98
CA ASN A 47 0.13 10.92 -1.84
C ASN A 47 -1.07 11.60 -2.53
N GLY A 48 -2.32 11.23 -2.17
CA GLY A 48 -3.50 11.96 -2.64
C GLY A 48 -3.64 13.33 -1.97
N ASP A 49 -4.22 14.30 -2.69
CA ASP A 49 -4.29 15.71 -2.26
C ASP A 49 -4.85 15.91 -0.85
N GLU A 50 -5.90 15.17 -0.47
CA GLU A 50 -6.50 15.24 0.87
C GLU A 50 -5.51 14.80 1.95
N ASN A 51 -4.75 13.73 1.70
CA ASN A 51 -3.79 13.19 2.65
C ASN A 51 -2.50 14.01 2.69
N LEU A 52 -2.08 14.63 1.58
CA LEU A 52 -0.97 15.58 1.57
C LEU A 52 -1.26 16.79 2.45
N GLN A 53 -2.46 17.37 2.35
CA GLN A 53 -2.86 18.48 3.23
C GLN A 53 -2.86 18.09 4.71
N LEU A 54 -3.28 16.86 5.02
CA LEU A 54 -3.25 16.34 6.39
C LEU A 54 -1.81 16.10 6.86
N ARG A 55 -0.92 15.57 6.01
CA ARG A 55 0.50 15.37 6.31
C ARG A 55 1.19 16.68 6.62
N ASP A 56 0.98 17.70 5.78
CA ASP A 56 1.54 19.04 5.96
C ASP A 56 1.00 19.70 7.24
N LYS A 57 -0.32 19.61 7.47
CA LYS A 57 -0.96 20.22 8.64
C LYS A 57 -0.48 19.61 9.97
N HIS A 58 -0.12 18.34 9.97
CA HIS A 58 0.23 17.58 11.17
C HIS A 58 1.72 17.20 11.25
N ASN A 59 2.57 17.71 10.33
CA ASN A 59 3.99 17.40 10.22
C ASN A 59 4.27 15.88 10.23
N LEU A 60 3.46 15.09 9.52
CA LEU A 60 3.54 13.62 9.57
C LEU A 60 4.79 13.05 8.87
N ASP A 61 5.49 13.88 8.10
CA ASP A 61 6.72 13.50 7.40
C ASP A 61 7.95 13.46 8.32
N GLU A 62 7.82 13.95 9.56
CA GLU A 62 8.87 13.94 10.58
C GLU A 62 8.72 12.76 11.56
N ILE A 63 7.80 11.84 11.32
CA ILE A 63 7.54 10.69 12.20
C ILE A 63 8.49 9.55 11.85
N ASP A 64 9.45 9.26 12.74
CA ASP A 64 10.41 8.15 12.68
C ASP A 64 9.81 6.77 12.98
#